data_AF-A0A3C1G7Q0-F1
#
_entry.id   AF-A0A3C1G7Q0-F1
#
_cell.length_a   1.000
_cell.length_b   1.000
_cell.length_c   1.000
_cell.angle_alpha   90.00
_cell.angle_beta   90.00
_cell.angle_gamma   90.00
#
_symmetry.space_group_name_H-M   'P 1'
#
loop_
_entity.id
_entity.type
_entity.pdbx_description
1 polymer ?
#
loop_
_entity_poly.entity_id
_entity_poly.type
_entity_poly.pdbx_seq_one_letter_code
_entity_poly.pdbx_strand_id
1 'polypeptide(L)' 'LKEGATADAEALRALCRDKVASYKVPEAIEFIPALPKSPTGKILKKDMRTPQ' A
#
# COMPACT_ATOMS: atom_id res chain seq x y z
N LEU A 1 -1.27 -3.87 -12.52
CA LEU A 1 -0.26 -3.06 -13.24
C LEU A 1 -0.46 -3.28 -14.73
N LYS A 2 -0.02 -2.36 -15.60
CA LYS A 2 0.03 -2.67 -17.04
C LYS A 2 0.90 -3.91 -17.25
N GLU A 3 0.64 -4.69 -18.29
CA GLU A 3 1.44 -5.88 -18.59
C GLU A 3 2.93 -5.53 -18.65
N GLY A 4 3.76 -6.29 -17.93
CA GLY A 4 5.20 -6.07 -17.82
C GLY A 4 5.65 -5.00 -16.80
N ALA A 5 4.74 -4.27 -16.17
CA ALA A 5 5.11 -3.26 -15.17
C ALA A 5 5.26 -3.88 -13.77
N THR A 6 6.42 -3.68 -13.15
CA THR A 6 6.68 -3.99 -11.75
C THR A 6 6.46 -2.75 -10.88
N ALA A 7 5.98 -2.95 -9.66
CA ALA A 7 5.88 -1.89 -8.66
C ALA A 7 6.87 -2.20 -7.55
N ASP A 8 7.82 -1.30 -7.34
CA ASP A 8 8.75 -1.35 -6.22
C ASP A 8 8.31 -0.38 -5.12
N ALA A 9 8.54 -0.77 -3.86
CA ALA A 9 8.13 0.02 -2.71
C ALA A 9 8.88 1.37 -2.65
N GLU A 10 10.17 1.39 -2.97
CA GLU A 10 10.96 2.63 -2.97
C GLU A 10 10.52 3.56 -4.10
N ALA A 11 10.30 2.98 -5.30
CA ALA A 11 9.80 3.73 -6.45
C ALA A 11 8.43 4.38 -6.16
N LEU A 12 7.51 3.65 -5.52
CA LEU A 12 6.21 4.19 -5.10
C LEU A 12 6.36 5.28 -4.04
N ARG A 13 7.27 5.10 -3.07
CA ARG A 13 7.51 6.10 -2.04
C ARG A 13 8.13 7.38 -2.61
N ALA A 14 9.07 7.26 -3.55
CA ALA A 14 9.66 8.38 -4.25
C ALA A 14 8.62 9.16 -5.06
N LEU A 15 7.73 8.44 -5.76
CA LEU A 15 6.59 9.04 -6.47
C LEU A 15 5.67 9.81 -5.51
N CYS A 16 5.39 9.28 -4.31
CA CYS A 16 4.61 9.99 -3.30
C CYS A 16 5.34 11.25 -2.80
N ARG A 17 6.65 11.21 -2.54
CA ARG A 17 7.41 12.40 -2.09
C ARG A 17 7.35 13.56 -3.08
N ASP A 18 7.35 13.26 -4.38
CA ASP A 18 7.28 14.28 -5.43
C ASP A 18 5.87 14.88 -5.57
N LYS A 19 4.83 14.08 -5.32
CA LYS A 19 3.43 14.46 -5.59
C LYS A 19 2.63 14.94 -4.39
N VAL A 20 3.06 14.62 -3.17
CA VAL A 20 2.37 15.01 -1.94
C VAL A 20 3.33 15.62 -0.93
N ALA A 21 2.79 16.41 -0.01
CA ALA A 21 3.56 16.94 1.10
C ALA A 21 4.22 15.80 1.90
N SER A 22 5.43 16.05 2.43
CA SER A 22 6.29 15.06 3.09
C SER A 22 5.57 14.25 4.18
N TYR A 23 4.69 14.87 4.96
CA TYR A 23 3.93 14.22 6.03
C TYR A 23 2.82 13.27 5.54
N LYS A 24 2.46 13.31 4.25
CA LYS A 24 1.50 12.40 3.62
C LYS A 24 2.16 11.21 2.94
N VAL A 25 3.48 11.18 2.91
CA VAL A 25 4.23 10.08 2.31
C VAL A 25 4.09 8.86 3.24
N PRO A 26 3.68 7.69 2.73
CA PRO A 26 3.58 6.49 3.55
C PRO A 26 4.92 6.13 4.21
N GLU A 27 4.85 5.68 5.46
CA GLU A 27 6.01 5.22 6.21
C GLU A 27 6.48 3.82 5.75
N ALA A 28 5.53 2.94 5.44
CA ALA A 28 5.74 1.61 4.91
C ALA A 28 4.82 1.35 3.71
N ILE A 29 5.29 0.53 2.78
CA ILE A 29 4.53 0.04 1.63
C ILE A 29 4.77 -1.47 1.56
N GLU A 30 3.71 -2.25 1.76
CA GLU A 30 3.76 -3.70 1.76
C GLU A 30 2.88 -4.26 0.64
N PHE A 31 3.41 -5.22 -0.10
CA PHE A 31 2.68 -5.92 -1.15
C PHE A 31 2.13 -7.23 -0.59
N ILE A 32 0.83 -7.26 -0.37
CA ILE A 32 0.13 -8.46 0.11
C ILE A 32 -0.67 -9.10 -1.03
N PRO A 33 -0.81 -10.44 -1.04
CA PRO A 33 -1.54 -11.15 -2.09
C PRO A 33 -3.04 -10.83 -2.10
N ALA A 34 -3.62 -10.49 -0.95
CA ALA A 34 -5.01 -10.11 -0.81
C ALA A 34 -5.24 -9.21 0.41
N LEU A 35 -6.20 -8.29 0.29
CA LEU A 35 -6.65 -7.47 1.43
C LEU A 35 -7.46 -8.33 2.42
N PRO A 36 -7.28 -8.14 3.74
CA PRO A 36 -8.11 -8.81 4.73
C PRO A 36 -9.55 -8.30 4.62
N LYS A 37 -10.50 -9.23 4.44
CA LYS A 37 -11.91 -8.93 4.26
C LYS A 37 -12.77 -9.69 5.24
N SER A 38 -13.86 -9.07 5.70
CA SER A 38 -14.93 -9.73 6.44
C SER A 38 -15.65 -10.76 5.55
N PRO A 39 -16.46 -11.66 6.13
CA PRO A 39 -17.34 -12.56 5.37
C PRO A 39 -18.31 -11.81 4.43
N THR A 40 -18.62 -10.55 4.74
CA THR A 40 -19.44 -9.65 3.93
C THR A 40 -18.62 -8.80 2.94
N GLY A 41 -17.32 -9.06 2.79
CA GLY A 41 -16.43 -8.42 1.81
C GLY A 41 -15.85 -7.06 2.21
N LYS A 42 -16.12 -6.57 3.42
CA LYS A 42 -15.60 -5.27 3.91
C LYS A 42 -14.13 -5.40 4.29
N ILE A 43 -13.31 -4.41 3.93
CA ILE A 43 -11.89 -4.40 4.31
C ILE A 43 -11.75 -4.22 5.82
N LEU A 44 -10.98 -5.11 6.46
CA LEU A 44 -10.71 -5.08 7.88
C LEU A 44 -9.49 -4.20 8.17
N LYS A 45 -9.73 -2.89 8.38
CA LYS A 45 -8.65 -1.93 8.70
C LYS A 45 -7.86 -2.29 9.95
N LYS A 46 -8.47 -3.00 10.92
CA LYS A 46 -7.78 -3.47 12.13
C LYS A 46 -6.61 -4.38 11.77
N ASP A 47 -6.85 -5.31 10.85
CA ASP A 47 -5.87 -6.32 10.46
C ASP A 47 -4.81 -5.77 9.49
N MET A 48 -5.05 -4.57 8.94
CA MET A 48 -4.07 -3.84 8.12
C MET A 48 -3.14 -2.92 8.93
N ARG A 49 -3.44 -2.63 10.20
CA ARG A 49 -2.65 -1.71 11.04
C ARG A 49 -1.53 -2.40 11.80
N THR A 50 -1.53 -3.73 11.82
CA THR A 50 -0.43 -4.50 12.37
C THR A 50 0.59 -4.70 11.24
N PRO A 51 1.82 -4.18 11.37
CA PRO A 51 2.88 -4.53 10.42
C PRO A 51 3.09 -6.05 10.49
N GLN A 52 3.15 -6.70 9.33
CA GLN A 52 3.42 -8.13 9.22
C GLN A 52 4.92 -8.38 9.07
#